data_AF-A0A1C5BY97-F1
#
_entry.id   AF-A0A1C5BY97-F1
#
_cell.length_a   1.000
_cell.length_b   1.000
_cell.length_c   1.000
_cell.angle_alpha   90.00
_cell.angle_beta   90.00
_cell.angle_gamma   90.00
#
_symmetry.space_group_name_H-M   'P 1'
#
loop_
_entity.id
_entity.type
_entity.pdbx_description
1 polymer ?
#
loop_
_entity_poly.entity_id
_entity_poly.type
_entity_poly.pdbx_seq_one_letter_code
_entity_poly.pdbx_strand_id
1 'polypeptide(L)'
;MVLDELGISSRGVPAAYELPQPVHFADLRRAIPGISERMLSDRLSELGSAGLVVREVDEGPPLRVSYRLTRAGAAMEPALKGLAHWSKTYPTSDGPC
;
A
#
# COMPACT_ATOMS: atom_id res chain seq x y z
N MET A 1 -9.16 10.81 3.04
CA MET A 1 -9.14 10.71 4.51
C MET A 1 -9.07 9.24 4.94
N VAL A 2 -8.47 8.35 4.13
CA VAL A 2 -8.27 6.91 4.47
C VAL A 2 -6.79 6.50 4.30
N LEU A 3 -5.92 7.42 3.86
CA LEU A 3 -4.48 7.17 3.67
C LEU A 3 -3.60 7.92 4.68
N ASP A 4 -4.19 8.63 5.64
CA ASP A 4 -3.43 9.28 6.73
C ASP A 4 -3.27 8.33 7.93
N GLU A 5 -4.23 7.41 8.13
CA GLU A 5 -4.25 6.43 9.23
C GLU A 5 -3.20 5.30 9.10
N LEU A 6 -2.57 5.17 7.93
CA LEU A 6 -1.61 4.09 7.67
C LEU A 6 -0.15 4.52 7.79
N GLY A 7 0.12 5.77 8.15
CA GLY A 7 1.49 6.28 8.26
C GLY A 7 2.29 6.25 6.94
N ILE A 8 1.69 5.83 5.83
CA ILE A 8 2.24 5.95 4.48
C ILE A 8 1.86 7.32 3.90
N SER A 9 2.32 8.36 4.60
CA SER A 9 2.37 9.72 4.06
C SER A 9 3.77 9.95 3.53
N SER A 10 4.01 9.74 2.23
CA SER A 10 5.20 10.30 1.60
C SER A 10 4.98 11.81 1.42
N ARG A 11 5.14 12.53 2.52
CA ARG A 11 5.47 13.96 2.46
C ARG A 11 6.87 14.08 1.87
N GLY A 12 6.92 14.53 0.62
CA GLY A 12 8.09 15.19 0.04
C GLY A 12 9.27 14.26 -0.25
N VAL A 13 9.45 13.93 -1.52
CA VAL A 13 10.78 13.59 -2.04
C VAL A 13 11.61 14.88 -1.95
N PRO A 14 12.76 14.92 -1.22
CA PRO A 14 14.01 14.32 -1.72
C PRO A 14 15.01 13.79 -0.66
N ALA A 15 15.56 12.59 -0.87
CA ALA A 15 16.96 12.20 -0.60
C ALA A 15 17.17 10.71 -0.88
N ALA A 16 18.38 10.34 -1.26
CA ALA A 16 18.74 9.11 -1.95
C ALA A 16 18.83 7.83 -1.09
N TYR A 17 18.21 7.72 0.09
CA TYR A 17 18.43 6.53 0.93
C TYR A 17 17.35 6.13 1.95
N GLU A 18 16.26 6.87 2.14
CA GLU A 18 15.16 6.39 2.99
C GLU A 18 14.13 5.64 2.15
N LEU A 19 14.38 4.36 1.96
CA LEU A 19 13.37 3.45 1.44
C LEU A 19 12.21 3.39 2.45
N PRO A 20 10.95 3.37 1.98
CA PRO A 20 9.80 3.26 2.87
C PRO A 20 9.97 2.06 3.81
N GLN A 21 9.62 2.22 5.08
CA GLN A 21 9.86 1.18 6.07
C GLN A 21 9.12 -0.11 5.67
N PRO A 22 9.75 -1.29 5.82
CA PRO A 22 9.10 -2.57 5.56
C PRO A 22 7.90 -2.76 6.49
N VAL A 23 6.76 -3.20 5.94
CA VAL A 23 5.51 -3.42 6.69
C VAL A 23 5.15 -4.90 6.67
N HIS A 24 4.69 -5.44 7.81
CA HIS A 24 4.28 -6.84 7.90
C HIS A 24 2.84 -7.06 7.42
N PHE A 25 2.55 -8.30 7.00
CA PHE A 25 1.21 -8.67 6.49
C PHE A 25 0.09 -8.34 7.48
N ALA A 26 0.30 -8.59 8.77
CA ALA A 26 -0.70 -8.34 9.80
C ALA A 26 -1.06 -6.85 9.92
N ASP A 27 -0.06 -5.97 9.78
CA ASP A 27 -0.26 -4.53 9.84
C ASP A 27 -0.98 -4.03 8.58
N LEU A 28 -0.62 -4.54 7.40
CA LEU A 28 -1.34 -4.27 6.14
C LEU A 28 -2.80 -4.74 6.19
N ARG A 29 -3.10 -5.84 6.89
CA ARG A 29 -4.47 -6.32 7.05
C ARG A 29 -5.27 -5.45 8.01
N ARG A 30 -4.66 -5.05 9.13
CA ARG A 30 -5.30 -4.12 10.11
C ARG A 30 -5.59 -2.77 9.49
N ALA A 31 -4.73 -2.33 8.58
CA ALA A 31 -4.82 -1.10 7.83
C ALA A 31 -6.03 -1.01 6.87
N ILE A 32 -6.58 -2.14 6.44
CA ILE A 32 -7.65 -2.19 5.44
C ILE A 32 -8.84 -2.96 6.03
N PRO A 33 -9.75 -2.29 6.76
CA PRO A 33 -10.92 -2.94 7.35
C PRO A 33 -11.75 -3.67 6.29
N GLY A 34 -12.12 -4.92 6.57
CA GLY A 34 -12.94 -5.75 5.68
C GLY A 34 -12.19 -6.51 4.59
N ILE A 35 -10.86 -6.35 4.44
CA ILE A 35 -10.09 -7.19 3.52
C ILE A 35 -9.94 -8.61 4.06
N SER A 36 -10.18 -9.62 3.22
CA SER A 36 -9.84 -11.00 3.55
C SER A 36 -8.33 -11.24 3.37
N GLU A 37 -7.77 -12.19 4.12
CA GLU A 37 -6.35 -12.54 3.99
C GLU A 37 -5.99 -12.99 2.57
N ARG A 38 -6.88 -13.76 1.94
CA ARG A 38 -6.75 -14.18 0.54
C ARG A 38 -6.68 -12.97 -0.39
N MET A 39 -7.62 -12.03 -0.28
CA MET A 39 -7.64 -10.84 -1.13
C MET A 39 -6.38 -9.99 -0.93
N LEU A 40 -5.92 -9.80 0.30
CA LEU A 40 -4.68 -9.07 0.57
C LEU A 40 -3.47 -9.78 -0.07
N SER A 41 -3.37 -11.10 0.08
CA SER A 41 -2.31 -11.92 -0.51
C SER A 41 -2.31 -11.83 -2.04
N ASP A 42 -3.49 -11.93 -2.66
CA ASP A 42 -3.67 -11.84 -4.12
C ASP A 42 -3.21 -10.46 -4.61
N ARG A 43 -3.65 -9.37 -3.95
CA ARG A 43 -3.21 -7.99 -4.29
C ARG A 43 -1.72 -7.77 -4.12
N LEU A 44 -1.11 -8.30 -3.06
CA LEU A 44 0.34 -8.18 -2.85
C LEU A 44 1.12 -8.96 -3.91
N SER A 45 0.62 -10.12 -4.35
CA SER A 45 1.22 -10.89 -5.46
C SER A 45 1.09 -10.17 -6.80
N GLU A 46 -0.06 -9.56 -7.09
CA GLU A 46 -0.27 -8.74 -8.29
C GLU A 46 0.68 -7.55 -8.32
N LEU A 47 0.76 -6.80 -7.22
CA LEU A 47 1.66 -5.65 -7.09
C LEU A 47 3.14 -6.06 -7.14
N GLY A 48 3.48 -7.23 -6.60
CA GLY A 48 4.81 -7.82 -6.73
C GLY A 48 5.16 -8.16 -8.18
N SER A 49 4.23 -8.80 -8.88
CA SER A 49 4.38 -9.16 -10.30
C SER A 49 4.48 -7.93 -11.21
N ALA A 50 3.81 -6.84 -10.84
CA ALA A 50 3.90 -5.54 -11.51
C ALA A 50 5.17 -4.73 -11.15
N GLY A 51 6.02 -5.23 -10.24
CA GLY A 51 7.24 -4.53 -9.82
C GLY A 51 6.99 -3.30 -8.94
N LEU A 52 5.81 -3.20 -8.32
CA LEU A 52 5.40 -2.07 -7.49
C LEU A 52 5.67 -2.32 -6.00
N VAL A 53 5.66 -3.58 -5.58
CA VAL A 53 5.96 -4.03 -4.22
C VAL A 53 7.10 -5.06 -4.27
N VAL A 54 7.99 -5.01 -3.28
CA VAL A 54 8.96 -6.08 -3.01
C VAL A 54 8.55 -6.82 -1.74
N ARG A 55 8.63 -8.15 -1.79
CA ARG A 55 8.48 -9.03 -0.63
C ARG A 55 9.87 -9.40 -0.12
N GLU A 56 10.14 -9.08 1.14
CA GLU A 56 11.41 -9.37 1.80
C GLU A 56 11.18 -10.47 2.85
N VAL A 57 12.10 -11.43 2.89
CA VAL A 57 12.10 -12.53 3.88
C VAL A 57 13.34 -12.38 4.72
N ASP A 58 13.15 -12.17 6.02
CA ASP A 58 14.20 -12.19 7.04
C ASP A 58 14.19 -13.59 7.67
N GLU A 59 15.20 -14.39 7.33
CA GLU A 59 15.37 -15.79 7.73
C GLU A 59 15.85 -15.97 9.19
N GLY A 60 16.08 -14.88 9.92
CA GLY A 60 16.48 -14.96 11.33
C GLY A 60 15.41 -15.60 12.22
N PRO A 61 15.73 -15.95 13.48
CA PRO A 61 14.73 -16.35 14.45
C PRO A 61 14.10 -15.11 15.13
N PRO A 62 12.78 -14.86 14.99
CA PRO A 62 11.77 -15.58 14.19
C PRO A 62 11.75 -15.18 12.70
N LEU A 63 11.35 -16.13 11.84
CA LEU A 63 11.16 -15.90 10.40
C LEU A 63 10.15 -14.78 10.18
N ARG A 64 10.55 -13.72 9.49
CA ARG A 64 9.69 -12.55 9.22
C ARG A 64 9.54 -12.31 7.74
N VAL A 65 8.32 -11.96 7.34
CA VAL A 65 8.01 -11.50 5.98
C VAL A 65 7.54 -10.06 6.06
N SER A 66 8.12 -9.21 5.22
CA SER A 66 7.73 -7.81 5.09
C SER A 66 7.53 -7.43 3.62
N TYR A 67 6.82 -6.33 3.43
CA TYR A 67 6.51 -5.77 2.13
C TYR A 67 6.91 -4.30 2.09
N ARG A 68 7.41 -3.86 0.95
CA ARG A 68 7.86 -2.48 0.76
C ARG A 68 7.54 -2.02 -0.66
N LEU A 69 7.20 -0.74 -0.81
CA LEU A 69 7.05 -0.16 -2.14
C LEU A 69 8.42 -0.08 -2.84
N THR A 70 8.43 -0.42 -4.13
CA THR A 70 9.56 -0.10 -5.00
C THR A 70 9.57 1.40 -5.31
N ARG A 71 10.63 1.90 -5.95
CA ARG A 71 10.65 3.28 -6.47
C ARG A 71 9.49 3.56 -7.42
N ALA A 72 9.13 2.57 -8.26
CA ALA A 72 7.99 2.69 -9.17
C ALA A 72 6.67 2.72 -8.40
N GLY A 73 6.48 1.86 -7.40
CA GLY A 73 5.31 1.87 -6.54
C GLY A 73 5.12 3.19 -5.78
N ALA A 74 6.21 3.74 -5.22
CA ALA A 74 6.18 5.03 -4.54
C ALA A 74 5.83 6.18 -5.50
N ALA A 75 6.31 6.13 -6.75
CA ALA A 75 6.03 7.16 -7.76
C ALA A 75 4.56 7.21 -8.22
N MET A 76 3.73 6.21 -7.88
CA MET A 76 2.29 6.20 -8.18
C MET A 76 1.46 7.07 -7.24
N GLU A 77 2.01 7.45 -6.08
CA GLU A 77 1.27 8.19 -5.06
C GLU A 77 0.54 9.44 -5.61
N PRO A 78 1.14 10.30 -6.47
CA PRO A 78 0.44 11.47 -7.00
C PRO A 78 -0.77 11.10 -7.85
N ALA A 79 -0.67 10.04 -8.65
CA ALA A 79 -1.77 9.57 -9.50
C ALA A 79 -2.93 9.03 -8.65
N LEU A 80 -2.62 8.22 -7.63
CA LEU A 80 -3.61 7.70 -6.68
C LEU A 80 -4.28 8.83 -5.88
N LYS A 81 -3.51 9.86 -5.46
CA LYS A 81 -4.05 11.06 -4.82
C LYS A 81 -5.00 11.82 -5.74
N GLY A 82 -4.65 11.97 -7.01
CA GLY A 82 -5.51 12.59 -8.02
C GLY A 82 -6.83 11.83 -8.18
N LEU A 83 -6.77 10.51 -8.33
CA LEU A 83 -7.97 9.66 -8.43
C LEU A 83 -8.84 9.73 -7.17
N ALA A 84 -8.22 9.69 -5.99
CA ALA A 84 -8.90 9.81 -4.70
C ALA A 84 -9.47 11.21 -4.45
N HIS A 85 -8.95 12.25 -5.09
CA HIS A 85 -9.53 13.58 -5.07
C HIS A 85 -10.77 13.63 -5.98
N TRP A 86 -10.62 13.14 -7.22
CA TRP A 86 -11.72 13.04 -8.18
C TRP A 86 -12.93 12.29 -7.61
N SER A 87 -12.72 11.14 -6.95
CA SER A 87 -13.83 10.34 -6.41
C SER A 87 -14.61 11.04 -5.28
N LYS A 88 -13.97 11.94 -4.53
CA LYS A 88 -14.66 12.75 -3.51
C LYS A 88 -15.48 13.88 -4.13
N THR A 89 -15.03 14.41 -5.26
CA THR A 89 -15.74 15.45 -6.00
C THR A 89 -16.95 14.87 -6.74
N TYR A 90 -16.84 13.61 -7.18
CA TYR A 90 -17.89 12.89 -7.90
C TYR A 90 -18.21 11.57 -7.17
N PRO A 91 -18.90 11.63 -6.02
CA PRO A 91 -19.30 10.41 -5.32
C PRO A 91 -20.22 9.60 -6.24
N THR A 92 -19.91 8.32 -6.43
CA THR A 92 -20.86 7.41 -7.06
C THR A 92 -22.09 7.34 -6.14
N SER A 93 -23.24 7.79 -6.64
CA SER A 93 -24.51 7.50 -6.00
C SER A 93 -24.80 6.02 -6.24
N ASP A 94 -24.19 5.14 -5.44
CA ASP A 94 -24.66 3.77 -5.37
C ASP A 94 -25.99 3.81 -4.61
N GLY A 95 -27.06 4.13 -5.35
CA GLY A 95 -28.42 3.95 -4.90
C GLY A 95 -28.69 2.46 -4.74
N PRO A 96 -29.44 2.03 -3.71
CA PRO A 96 -29.82 0.64 -3.60
C PRO A 96 -30.65 0.24 -4.82
N CYS A 97 -30.20 -0.79 -5.56
CA CYS A 97 -31.09 -1.57 -6.42
C CYS A 97 -32.16 -2.26 -5.57
#